data_AF-A0A4U9CV33-F1
#
_entry.id   AF-A0A4U9CV33-F1
#
_cell.length_a   1.000
_cell.length_b   1.000
_cell.length_c   1.000
_cell.angle_alpha   90.00
_cell.angle_beta   90.00
_cell.angle_gamma   90.00
#
_symmetry.space_group_name_H-M   'P 1'
#
loop_
_entity.id
_entity.type
_entity.pdbx_description
1 polymer ?
#
loop_
_entity_poly.entity_id
_entity_poly.type
_entity_poly.pdbx_seq_one_letter_code
_entity_poly.pdbx_strand_id
1 'polypeptide(L)'
;MMSEARDLGLELHPDIATQLKPDPQALLHDSVTGVFKLLHTCPRGVPQIVAGSADVDNSVLQRQSQPSLLHGGYRRLRALTPAHPVTFDVFSRERWNETGVWLEAGVEYRFSASGKWMDSSIPCDADGTDDGKFYPGEAAQILASVADKLEMLWKGATKNQDVDFWLSRRVGTAPWFALIGVVANGAGAAPAVPQQLHQIFVIGSGCRFTPARSGYLYAYANDAWQMYDNNRGSVALTVSR
;
A
#
# COMPACT_ATOMS: atom_id res chain seq x y z
N MET A 1 -6.23 8.04 -24.20
CA MET A 1 -4.75 7.92 -24.20
C MET A 1 -4.10 7.97 -25.59
N MET A 2 -4.34 7.03 -26.54
CA MET A 2 -3.66 7.10 -27.86
C MET A 2 -4.08 8.29 -28.72
N SER A 3 -5.36 8.67 -28.68
CA SER A 3 -5.89 9.89 -29.30
C SER A 3 -5.30 11.14 -28.63
N GLU A 4 -5.42 11.24 -27.31
CA GLU A 4 -4.86 12.34 -26.50
C GLU A 4 -3.36 12.55 -26.76
N ALA A 5 -2.58 11.48 -26.88
CA ALA A 5 -1.15 11.57 -27.15
C ALA A 5 -0.87 12.17 -28.55
N ARG A 6 -1.66 11.81 -29.57
CA ARG A 6 -1.57 12.43 -30.90
C ARG A 6 -1.97 13.90 -30.85
N ASP A 7 -3.01 14.25 -30.08
CA ASP A 7 -3.47 15.62 -29.90
C ASP A 7 -2.38 16.49 -29.24
N LEU A 8 -1.49 15.89 -28.45
CA LEU A 8 -0.30 16.52 -27.88
C LEU A 8 0.95 16.47 -28.79
N GLY A 9 0.82 16.02 -30.04
CA GLY A 9 1.89 16.00 -31.04
C GLY A 9 2.78 14.76 -31.00
N LEU A 10 2.40 13.70 -30.27
CA LEU A 10 3.15 12.45 -30.28
C LEU A 10 2.91 11.68 -31.58
N GLU A 11 3.97 11.47 -32.35
CA GLU A 11 3.93 10.58 -33.52
C GLU A 11 3.88 9.12 -33.07
N LEU A 12 2.88 8.39 -33.57
CA LEU A 12 2.69 6.98 -33.28
C LEU A 12 2.95 6.17 -34.54
N HIS A 13 3.60 5.02 -34.39
CA HIS A 13 3.82 4.09 -35.51
C HIS A 13 2.46 3.79 -36.19
N PRO A 14 2.35 3.86 -37.54
CA PRO A 14 1.08 3.74 -38.24
C PRO A 14 0.28 2.48 -37.85
N ASP A 15 1.00 1.36 -37.70
CA ASP A 15 0.38 0.06 -37.40
C ASP A 15 0.22 -0.25 -35.91
N ILE A 16 0.56 0.66 -35.00
CA ILE A 16 0.56 0.36 -33.55
C ILE A 16 -0.82 -0.11 -33.07
N ALA A 17 -1.90 0.44 -33.63
CA ALA A 17 -3.26 0.08 -33.26
C ALA A 17 -3.61 -1.38 -33.62
N THR A 18 -2.99 -1.93 -34.67
CA THR A 18 -3.23 -3.32 -35.11
C THR A 18 -2.64 -4.35 -34.15
N GLN A 19 -1.68 -3.94 -33.32
CA GLN A 19 -1.03 -4.79 -32.32
C GLN A 19 -1.79 -4.79 -30.98
N LEU A 20 -2.69 -3.83 -30.76
CA LEU A 20 -3.43 -3.71 -29.51
C LEU A 20 -4.66 -4.62 -29.53
N LYS A 21 -4.68 -5.58 -28.60
CA LYS A 21 -5.84 -6.46 -28.34
C LYS A 21 -6.32 -6.21 -26.91
N PRO A 22 -7.41 -5.44 -26.70
CA PRO A 22 -7.94 -5.21 -25.37
C PRO A 22 -8.36 -6.54 -24.74
N ASP A 23 -7.76 -6.85 -23.60
CA ASP A 23 -8.09 -8.02 -22.82
C ASP A 23 -8.09 -7.65 -21.33
N PRO A 24 -9.27 -7.59 -20.69
CA PRO A 24 -9.37 -7.33 -19.25
C PRO A 24 -8.62 -8.34 -18.38
N GLN A 25 -8.33 -9.54 -18.87
CA GLN A 25 -7.61 -10.59 -18.15
C GLN A 25 -6.10 -10.65 -18.47
N ALA A 26 -5.62 -9.78 -19.37
CA ALA A 26 -4.22 -9.72 -19.77
C ALA A 26 -3.27 -9.40 -18.61
N LEU A 27 -1.98 -9.64 -18.86
CA LEU A 27 -0.90 -9.47 -17.88
C LEU A 27 -0.95 -8.07 -17.25
N LEU A 28 -1.12 -8.00 -15.92
CA LEU A 28 -1.01 -6.75 -15.20
C LEU A 28 0.46 -6.39 -15.01
N HIS A 29 0.81 -5.18 -15.43
CA HIS A 29 2.14 -4.65 -15.16
C HIS A 29 2.27 -4.26 -13.68
N ASP A 30 3.25 -4.85 -13.00
CA ASP A 30 3.70 -4.38 -11.69
C ASP A 30 4.82 -3.35 -11.87
N SER A 31 4.53 -2.09 -11.55
CA SER A 31 5.50 -1.00 -11.59
C SER A 31 6.50 -1.04 -10.43
N VAL A 32 6.24 -1.83 -9.38
CA VAL A 32 7.08 -1.90 -8.18
C VAL A 32 8.12 -3.01 -8.31
N THR A 33 9.04 -2.83 -9.26
CA THR A 33 10.12 -3.80 -9.56
C THR A 33 11.51 -3.15 -9.48
N GLY A 34 12.55 -3.97 -9.35
CA GLY A 34 13.95 -3.49 -9.29
C GLY A 34 14.17 -2.45 -8.20
N VAL A 35 14.74 -1.30 -8.59
CA VAL A 35 14.98 -0.15 -7.69
C VAL A 35 13.69 0.42 -7.09
N PHE A 36 12.54 0.33 -7.76
CA PHE A 36 11.29 0.87 -7.22
C PHE A 36 10.81 0.12 -5.97
N LYS A 37 11.24 -1.14 -5.76
CA LYS A 37 11.00 -1.86 -4.50
C LYS A 37 11.73 -1.22 -3.32
N LEU A 38 12.83 -0.51 -3.59
CA LEU A 38 13.63 0.15 -2.58
C LEU A 38 13.04 1.49 -2.12
N LEU A 39 12.15 2.08 -2.90
CA LEU A 39 11.50 3.36 -2.58
C LEU A 39 10.22 3.13 -1.75
N HIS A 40 9.89 4.11 -0.90
CA HIS A 40 8.61 4.13 -0.17
C HIS A 40 7.43 4.31 -1.14
N THR A 41 6.91 3.20 -1.64
CA THR A 41 5.70 3.19 -2.46
C THR A 41 4.47 3.48 -1.62
N CYS A 42 3.40 3.98 -2.24
CA CYS A 42 2.11 4.21 -1.60
C CYS A 42 0.99 3.56 -2.41
N PRO A 43 -0.12 3.14 -1.77
CA PRO A 43 -1.28 2.65 -2.49
C PRO A 43 -1.82 3.75 -3.41
N ARG A 44 -2.22 3.37 -4.62
CA ARG A 44 -2.88 4.31 -5.53
C ARG A 44 -4.29 4.61 -5.02
N GLY A 45 -4.64 5.89 -4.91
CA GLY A 45 -6.03 6.30 -4.77
C GLY A 45 -6.80 5.99 -6.05
N VAL A 46 -7.84 5.15 -5.93
CA VAL A 46 -8.71 4.73 -7.04
C VAL A 46 -10.17 4.92 -6.62
N PRO A 47 -11.11 5.16 -7.56
CA PRO A 47 -12.53 5.21 -7.23
C PRO A 47 -13.01 3.87 -6.66
N GLN A 48 -14.13 3.90 -5.94
CA GLN A 48 -14.80 2.69 -5.52
C GLN A 48 -15.21 1.89 -6.75
N ILE A 49 -14.76 0.63 -6.84
CA ILE A 49 -15.07 -0.24 -7.98
C ILE A 49 -16.49 -0.78 -7.79
N VAL A 50 -17.45 -0.08 -8.39
CA VAL A 50 -18.87 -0.44 -8.41
C VAL A 50 -19.42 -0.29 -9.83
N ALA A 51 -20.34 -1.18 -10.21
CA ALA A 51 -20.98 -1.13 -11.51
C ALA A 51 -21.80 0.16 -11.67
N GLY A 52 -21.73 0.77 -12.86
CA GLY A 52 -22.43 2.02 -13.17
C GLY A 52 -21.74 3.30 -12.70
N SER A 53 -20.57 3.22 -12.06
CA SER A 53 -19.73 4.40 -11.79
C SER A 53 -19.11 4.92 -13.09
N ALA A 54 -19.18 6.24 -13.31
CA ALA A 54 -18.56 6.89 -14.48
C ALA A 54 -17.03 6.80 -14.47
N ASP A 55 -16.43 6.63 -13.29
CA ASP A 55 -14.97 6.55 -13.11
C ASP A 55 -14.44 5.11 -13.23
N VAL A 56 -15.31 4.13 -13.49
CA VAL A 56 -14.96 2.71 -13.51
C VAL A 56 -15.33 2.12 -14.88
N ASP A 57 -14.30 1.82 -15.66
CA ASP A 57 -14.48 1.14 -16.95
C ASP A 57 -14.95 -0.31 -16.77
N ASN A 58 -15.73 -0.82 -17.74
CA ASN A 58 -16.24 -2.20 -17.71
C ASN A 58 -15.14 -3.26 -17.64
N SER A 59 -13.95 -3.00 -18.18
CA SER A 59 -12.80 -3.92 -18.08
C SER A 59 -12.36 -4.13 -16.62
N VAL A 60 -12.49 -3.11 -15.77
CA VAL A 60 -12.17 -3.19 -14.33
C VAL A 60 -13.14 -4.12 -13.62
N LEU A 61 -14.44 -3.99 -13.92
CA LEU A 61 -15.50 -4.83 -13.37
C LEU A 61 -15.36 -6.28 -13.83
N GLN A 62 -15.10 -6.49 -15.13
CA GLN A 62 -14.89 -7.83 -15.68
C GLN A 62 -13.70 -8.51 -15.00
N ARG A 63 -12.57 -7.80 -14.85
CA ARG A 63 -11.37 -8.32 -14.17
C ARG A 63 -11.63 -8.65 -12.71
N GLN A 64 -12.37 -7.82 -11.97
CA GLN A 64 -12.72 -8.09 -10.58
C GLN A 64 -13.60 -9.34 -10.44
N SER A 65 -14.56 -9.51 -11.36
CA SER A 65 -15.51 -10.64 -11.35
C SER A 65 -14.90 -11.97 -11.81
N GLN A 66 -13.84 -11.92 -12.62
CA GLN A 66 -13.17 -13.09 -13.21
C GLN A 66 -11.66 -13.03 -12.93
N PRO A 67 -11.23 -13.52 -11.75
CA PRO A 67 -9.81 -13.61 -11.41
C PRO A 67 -9.02 -14.39 -12.48
N SER A 68 -7.90 -13.82 -12.93
CA SER A 68 -7.01 -14.48 -13.89
C SER A 68 -6.03 -15.40 -13.15
N LEU A 69 -5.68 -16.54 -13.76
CA LEU A 69 -4.63 -17.42 -13.23
C LEU A 69 -3.25 -16.73 -13.16
N LEU A 70 -3.05 -15.67 -13.95
CA LEU A 70 -1.80 -14.91 -13.99
C LEU A 70 -1.62 -13.96 -12.79
N HIS A 71 -2.71 -13.47 -12.18
CA HIS A 71 -2.65 -12.41 -11.15
C HIS A 71 -3.52 -12.67 -9.93
N GLY A 72 -4.34 -13.72 -9.94
CA GLY A 72 -5.35 -13.95 -8.92
C GLY A 72 -6.45 -12.88 -8.91
N GLY A 73 -6.93 -12.56 -7.70
CA GLY A 73 -8.01 -11.59 -7.50
C GLY A 73 -7.55 -10.15 -7.74
N TYR A 74 -8.42 -9.34 -8.33
CA TYR A 74 -8.15 -7.93 -8.59
C TYR A 74 -9.01 -7.04 -7.69
N ARG A 75 -8.37 -6.26 -6.80
CA ARG A 75 -8.99 -5.21 -5.97
C ARG A 75 -10.37 -5.59 -5.43
N ARG A 76 -10.43 -6.67 -4.64
CA ARG A 76 -11.69 -7.19 -4.09
C ARG A 76 -12.42 -6.09 -3.30
N LEU A 77 -13.71 -5.89 -3.54
CA LEU A 77 -14.55 -5.06 -2.67
C LEU A 77 -15.19 -5.94 -1.59
N ARG A 78 -14.96 -5.62 -0.32
CA ARG A 78 -15.65 -6.23 0.82
C ARG A 78 -16.81 -5.33 1.24
N ALA A 79 -18.01 -5.89 1.24
CA ALA A 79 -19.19 -5.17 1.73
C ALA A 79 -19.06 -4.98 3.25
N LEU A 80 -19.11 -3.72 3.68
CA LEU A 80 -19.13 -3.33 5.09
C LEU A 80 -20.43 -2.58 5.37
N THR A 81 -21.30 -3.19 6.18
CA THR A 81 -22.60 -2.63 6.56
C THR A 81 -22.70 -2.54 8.08
N PRO A 82 -23.60 -1.71 8.65
CA PRO A 82 -23.78 -1.63 10.10
C PRO A 82 -24.09 -2.98 10.77
N ALA A 83 -24.76 -3.89 10.06
CA ALA A 83 -25.10 -5.21 10.57
C ALA A 83 -23.99 -6.26 10.37
N HIS A 84 -23.01 -6.00 9.50
CA HIS A 84 -22.01 -6.98 9.10
C HIS A 84 -20.61 -6.36 9.17
N PRO A 85 -19.91 -6.50 10.32
CA PRO A 85 -18.48 -6.20 10.37
C PRO A 85 -17.70 -7.18 9.48
N VAL A 86 -16.52 -6.75 9.06
CA VAL A 86 -15.62 -7.57 8.25
C VAL A 86 -14.32 -7.83 8.99
N THR A 87 -13.88 -9.09 9.00
CA THR A 87 -12.62 -9.50 9.60
C THR A 87 -11.70 -10.10 8.55
N PHE A 88 -10.42 -9.75 8.61
CA PHE A 88 -9.38 -10.27 7.72
C PHE A 88 -8.01 -10.17 8.38
N ASP A 89 -7.07 -10.97 7.88
CA ASP A 89 -5.69 -10.95 8.37
C ASP A 89 -4.90 -9.80 7.75
N VAL A 90 -4.09 -9.15 8.58
CA VAL A 90 -3.05 -8.20 8.17
C VAL A 90 -1.71 -8.86 8.42
N PHE A 91 -1.02 -9.24 7.34
CA PHE A 91 0.28 -9.91 7.41
C PHE A 91 1.39 -8.89 7.64
N SER A 92 2.27 -9.17 8.62
CA SER A 92 3.36 -8.26 9.02
C SER A 92 4.46 -8.14 7.97
N ARG A 93 4.58 -9.15 7.09
CA ARG A 93 5.52 -9.17 5.95
C ARG A 93 5.08 -8.26 4.81
N GLU A 94 3.78 -7.97 4.71
CA GLU A 94 3.24 -7.17 3.62
C GLU A 94 3.37 -5.68 3.92
N ARG A 95 4.08 -4.95 3.05
CA ARG A 95 4.20 -3.48 3.15
C ARG A 95 2.84 -2.79 2.98
N TRP A 96 1.93 -3.43 2.25
CA TRP A 96 0.57 -2.96 2.01
C TRP A 96 -0.40 -4.14 1.94
N ASN A 97 -1.19 -4.36 2.99
CA ASN A 97 -2.30 -5.30 2.94
C ASN A 97 -3.51 -4.61 2.29
N GLU A 98 -3.88 -5.04 1.08
CA GLU A 98 -5.13 -4.59 0.44
C GLU A 98 -6.33 -5.26 1.13
N THR A 99 -7.06 -4.49 1.94
CA THR A 99 -8.15 -5.05 2.75
C THR A 99 -9.43 -5.28 1.91
N GLY A 100 -9.60 -4.47 0.87
CA GLY A 100 -10.82 -4.42 0.06
C GLY A 100 -11.97 -3.65 0.70
N VAL A 101 -11.76 -3.04 1.87
CA VAL A 101 -12.78 -2.23 2.56
C VAL A 101 -12.75 -0.80 2.02
N TRP A 102 -13.91 -0.31 1.58
CA TRP A 102 -14.10 1.09 1.23
C TRP A 102 -14.60 1.88 2.45
N LEU A 103 -13.91 2.96 2.80
CA LEU A 103 -14.32 3.87 3.87
C LEU A 103 -14.91 5.14 3.25
N GLU A 104 -16.11 5.52 3.68
CA GLU A 104 -16.84 6.69 3.21
C GLU A 104 -16.48 7.93 4.03
N ALA A 105 -16.23 9.05 3.35
CA ALA A 105 -15.96 10.34 3.98
C ALA A 105 -17.06 10.71 5.00
N GLY A 106 -16.65 11.14 6.18
CA GLY A 106 -17.55 11.59 7.25
C GLY A 106 -18.24 10.47 8.03
N VAL A 107 -18.03 9.20 7.68
CA VAL A 107 -18.58 8.05 8.43
C VAL A 107 -17.57 7.58 9.48
N GLU A 108 -17.97 7.49 10.75
CA GLU A 108 -17.12 6.91 11.79
C GLU A 108 -17.09 5.38 11.64
N TYR A 109 -15.89 4.81 11.74
CA TYR A 109 -15.67 3.37 11.77
C TYR A 109 -14.97 2.97 13.06
N ARG A 110 -15.24 1.75 13.53
CA ARG A 110 -14.54 1.12 14.64
C ARG A 110 -13.64 0.00 14.13
N PHE A 111 -12.44 -0.04 14.68
CA PHE A 111 -11.42 -1.03 14.39
C PHE A 111 -11.08 -1.80 15.66
N SER A 112 -10.90 -3.11 15.54
CA SER A 112 -10.39 -3.97 16.61
C SER A 112 -9.47 -5.02 16.02
N ALA A 113 -8.28 -5.15 16.57
CA ALA A 113 -7.29 -6.12 16.14
C ALA A 113 -6.99 -7.11 17.27
N SER A 114 -6.78 -8.37 16.90
CA SER A 114 -6.40 -9.43 17.83
C SER A 114 -5.36 -10.36 17.21
N GLY A 115 -4.70 -11.14 18.07
CA GLY A 115 -3.60 -12.02 17.66
C GLY A 115 -2.23 -11.37 17.85
N LYS A 116 -1.21 -12.03 17.30
CA LYS A 116 0.19 -11.63 17.42
C LYS A 116 0.94 -11.92 16.12
N TRP A 117 1.90 -11.08 15.82
CA TRP A 117 2.86 -11.25 14.73
C TRP A 117 4.28 -11.11 15.28
N MET A 118 5.28 -11.37 14.44
CA MET A 118 6.69 -11.38 14.82
C MET A 118 7.46 -10.31 14.04
N ASP A 119 8.15 -9.44 14.78
CA ASP A 119 9.26 -8.61 14.30
C ASP A 119 10.54 -9.43 14.46
N SER A 120 11.05 -9.99 13.35
CA SER A 120 12.12 -11.00 13.39
C SER A 120 11.78 -12.16 14.35
N SER A 121 12.35 -12.16 15.56
CA SER A 121 12.11 -13.16 16.63
C SER A 121 11.35 -12.62 17.84
N ILE A 122 10.89 -11.36 17.79
CA ILE A 122 10.17 -10.68 18.86
C ILE A 122 8.67 -10.75 18.60
N PRO A 123 7.88 -11.33 19.51
CA PRO A 123 6.43 -11.35 19.40
C PRO A 123 5.84 -9.98 19.76
N CYS A 124 5.02 -9.45 18.86
CA CYS A 124 4.30 -8.18 19.01
C CYS A 124 2.80 -8.43 18.83
N ASP A 125 1.96 -7.61 19.46
CA ASP A 125 0.55 -7.50 19.10
C ASP A 125 0.33 -6.27 18.21
N ALA A 126 -0.93 -5.88 18.01
CA ALA A 126 -1.29 -4.77 17.15
C ALA A 126 -0.92 -3.39 17.76
N ASP A 127 -0.68 -3.28 19.06
CA ASP A 127 -0.20 -2.03 19.68
C ASP A 127 1.30 -1.82 19.47
N GLY A 128 2.02 -2.89 19.10
CA GLY A 128 3.45 -2.85 18.79
C GLY A 128 4.32 -2.88 20.03
N THR A 129 5.56 -2.41 19.90
CA THR A 129 6.51 -2.25 21.02
C THR A 129 6.96 -0.80 21.13
N ASP A 130 7.13 -0.35 22.37
CA ASP A 130 7.65 1.00 22.69
C ASP A 130 9.06 0.93 23.31
N ASP A 131 9.77 -0.19 23.13
CA ASP A 131 11.11 -0.35 23.70
C ASP A 131 12.20 0.40 22.91
N GLY A 132 11.86 0.95 21.74
CA GLY A 132 12.73 1.80 20.92
C GLY A 132 13.97 1.08 20.38
N LYS A 133 14.07 -0.24 20.52
CA LYS A 133 15.26 -1.03 20.15
C LYS A 133 15.17 -1.48 18.70
N PHE A 134 15.77 -0.71 17.82
CA PHE A 134 16.17 -1.18 16.51
C PHE A 134 17.52 -1.90 16.63
N TYR A 135 17.67 -3.12 16.09
CA TYR A 135 18.94 -3.86 16.15
C TYR A 135 19.92 -3.36 15.06
N PRO A 136 20.98 -2.62 15.42
CA PRO A 136 21.79 -1.87 14.45
C PRO A 136 22.64 -2.77 13.53
N GLY A 137 22.86 -4.04 13.90
CA GLY A 137 23.65 -4.99 13.11
C GLY A 137 23.03 -5.35 11.75
N GLU A 138 21.69 -5.51 11.69
CA GLU A 138 20.98 -5.80 10.44
C GLU A 138 20.91 -4.54 9.54
N ALA A 139 20.73 -3.36 10.15
CA ALA A 139 20.77 -2.07 9.44
C ALA A 139 22.07 -1.87 8.66
N ALA A 140 23.23 -2.13 9.28
CA ALA A 140 24.52 -1.86 8.65
C ALA A 140 24.75 -2.70 7.38
N GLN A 141 24.34 -3.97 7.39
CA GLN A 141 24.42 -4.85 6.22
C GLN A 141 23.45 -4.43 5.12
N ILE A 142 22.23 -4.03 5.49
CA ILE A 142 21.24 -3.52 4.54
C ILE A 142 21.73 -2.22 3.92
N LEU A 143 22.25 -1.29 4.71
CA LEU A 143 22.83 -0.02 4.25
C LEU A 143 23.91 -0.25 3.18
N ALA A 144 24.80 -1.21 3.41
CA ALA A 144 25.85 -1.56 2.44
C ALA A 144 25.25 -2.09 1.13
N SER A 145 24.34 -3.07 1.20
CA SER A 145 23.71 -3.65 0.02
C SER A 145 22.82 -2.67 -0.77
N VAL A 146 22.26 -1.69 -0.07
CA VAL A 146 21.44 -0.61 -0.62
C VAL A 146 22.32 0.46 -1.24
N ALA A 147 23.42 0.84 -0.56
CA ALA A 147 24.41 1.77 -1.08
C ALA A 147 25.00 1.26 -2.40
N ASP A 148 25.37 -0.02 -2.48
CA ASP A 148 25.88 -0.63 -3.73
C ASP A 148 24.85 -0.55 -4.87
N LYS A 149 23.55 -0.77 -4.58
CA LYS A 149 22.46 -0.69 -5.57
C LYS A 149 22.08 0.75 -5.94
N LEU A 150 22.24 1.70 -5.02
CA LEU A 150 22.04 3.13 -5.25
C LEU A 150 23.24 3.77 -5.96
N GLU A 151 24.46 3.29 -5.74
CA GLU A 151 25.68 3.75 -6.42
C GLU A 151 25.58 3.58 -7.93
N MET A 152 24.88 2.52 -8.39
CA MET A 152 24.58 2.30 -9.81
C MET A 152 23.71 3.41 -10.43
N LEU A 153 22.97 4.18 -9.64
CA LEU A 153 22.09 5.26 -10.10
C LEU A 153 22.65 6.66 -9.81
N TRP A 154 23.61 6.80 -8.90
CA TRP A 154 24.01 8.08 -8.33
C TRP A 154 25.50 8.42 -8.52
N LYS A 155 25.83 9.01 -9.68
CA LYS A 155 26.96 9.95 -9.77
C LYS A 155 26.59 11.41 -9.48
N GLY A 156 25.41 11.65 -8.89
CA GLY A 156 24.93 13.02 -8.66
C GLY A 156 23.89 13.12 -7.57
N ALA A 157 24.36 13.55 -6.39
CA ALA A 157 23.64 14.31 -5.38
C ALA A 157 22.37 13.70 -4.76
N THR A 158 22.52 13.12 -3.57
CA THR A 158 21.66 13.46 -2.44
C THR A 158 22.41 13.15 -1.12
N LYS A 159 22.16 13.97 -0.09
CA LYS A 159 22.80 13.91 1.24
C LYS A 159 22.05 12.90 2.12
N ASN A 160 22.77 12.27 3.06
CA ASN A 160 22.40 11.38 4.20
C ASN A 160 20.93 11.23 4.71
N GLN A 161 19.98 12.10 4.38
CA GLN A 161 18.60 12.05 4.88
C GLN A 161 17.80 10.85 4.38
N ASP A 162 18.05 10.38 3.15
CA ASP A 162 17.34 9.23 2.59
C ASP A 162 17.68 7.91 3.31
N VAL A 163 18.89 7.82 3.85
CA VAL A 163 19.42 6.60 4.51
C VAL A 163 18.80 6.41 5.90
N ASP A 164 18.67 7.49 6.67
CA ASP A 164 18.02 7.49 7.99
C ASP A 164 16.53 7.11 7.85
N PHE A 165 15.91 7.53 6.74
CA PHE A 165 14.51 7.29 6.44
C PHE A 165 14.19 5.80 6.15
N TRP A 166 15.11 5.04 5.56
CA TRP A 166 14.87 3.62 5.17
C TRP A 166 14.93 2.64 6.33
N LEU A 167 15.66 3.00 7.39
CA LEU A 167 15.82 2.20 8.61
C LEU A 167 14.96 2.72 9.76
N SER A 168 14.23 3.82 9.55
CA SER A 168 13.27 4.36 10.52
C SER A 168 11.88 3.76 10.35
N ARG A 169 11.06 3.86 11.40
CA ARG A 169 9.62 3.58 11.33
C ARG A 169 8.98 4.37 10.20
N ARG A 170 8.09 3.73 9.43
CA ARG A 170 7.28 4.41 8.41
C ARG A 170 6.43 5.53 8.98
N VAL A 171 5.86 5.33 10.18
CA VAL A 171 5.17 6.35 10.95
C VAL A 171 5.98 6.64 12.21
N GLY A 172 6.80 7.68 12.17
CA GLY A 172 7.74 8.02 13.24
C GLY A 172 7.09 8.33 14.60
N THR A 173 5.82 8.74 14.61
CA THR A 173 5.04 9.06 15.83
C THR A 173 4.32 7.86 16.43
N ALA A 174 4.34 6.70 15.78
CA ALA A 174 3.68 5.48 16.26
C ALA A 174 4.72 4.47 16.79
N PRO A 175 4.35 3.56 17.71
CA PRO A 175 5.26 2.52 18.19
C PRO A 175 5.81 1.65 17.06
N TRP A 176 6.96 1.02 17.29
CA TRP A 176 7.48 0.02 16.36
C TRP A 176 6.46 -1.11 16.23
N PHE A 177 6.27 -1.60 15.01
CA PHE A 177 5.41 -2.74 14.72
C PHE A 177 3.91 -2.55 15.05
N ALA A 178 3.47 -1.35 15.45
CA ALA A 178 2.06 -1.06 15.65
C ALA A 178 1.27 -1.26 14.34
N LEU A 179 0.02 -1.72 14.44
CA LEU A 179 -0.87 -1.84 13.29
C LEU A 179 -1.30 -0.43 12.83
N ILE A 180 -0.97 -0.10 11.59
CA ILE A 180 -1.27 1.18 10.96
C ILE A 180 -2.37 1.01 9.92
N GLY A 181 -3.32 1.94 9.91
CA GLY A 181 -4.33 2.10 8.86
C GLY A 181 -3.95 3.25 7.92
N VAL A 182 -4.21 3.04 6.63
CA VAL A 182 -4.08 4.08 5.59
C VAL A 182 -5.31 4.08 4.71
N VAL A 183 -5.92 5.25 4.53
CA VAL A 183 -6.98 5.44 3.54
C VAL A 183 -6.33 5.91 2.25
N ALA A 184 -6.46 5.12 1.18
CA ALA A 184 -5.93 5.44 -0.15
C ALA A 184 -6.75 6.56 -0.82
N ASN A 185 -6.73 7.75 -0.24
CA ASN A 185 -7.54 8.90 -0.65
C ASN A 185 -6.71 10.11 -1.11
N GLY A 186 -5.45 9.89 -1.48
CA GLY A 186 -4.54 10.93 -1.96
C GLY A 186 -5.05 11.66 -3.20
N ALA A 187 -4.97 13.00 -3.19
CA ALA A 187 -5.29 13.79 -4.38
C ALA A 187 -4.20 13.60 -5.44
N GLY A 188 -4.58 13.47 -6.72
CA GLY A 188 -3.71 13.14 -7.85
C GLY A 188 -2.66 14.19 -8.26
N ALA A 189 -2.23 15.08 -7.37
CA ALA A 189 -1.07 15.95 -7.60
C ALA A 189 0.15 15.36 -6.91
N ALA A 190 1.24 15.14 -7.65
CA ALA A 190 2.50 14.60 -7.12
C ALA A 190 3.14 15.59 -6.12
N PRO A 191 3.16 15.31 -4.80
CA PRO A 191 3.99 16.06 -3.88
C PRO A 191 5.40 15.47 -3.85
N ALA A 192 6.34 16.23 -3.29
CA ALA A 192 7.71 15.79 -3.07
C ALA A 192 7.83 14.57 -2.11
N VAL A 193 6.79 14.25 -1.33
CA VAL A 193 6.76 13.14 -0.36
C VAL A 193 5.48 12.29 -0.54
N PRO A 194 5.56 11.04 -1.02
CA PRO A 194 4.39 10.22 -1.37
C PRO A 194 3.39 9.94 -0.23
N GLN A 195 3.86 9.88 1.02
CA GLN A 195 3.03 9.49 2.17
C GLN A 195 2.11 10.62 2.69
N GLN A 196 2.38 11.88 2.35
CA GLN A 196 1.58 13.04 2.80
C GLN A 196 0.22 13.17 2.09
N LEU A 197 -0.04 12.35 1.07
CA LEU A 197 -1.29 12.38 0.34
C LEU A 197 -2.44 11.68 1.08
N HIS A 198 -2.14 10.65 1.85
CA HIS A 198 -3.13 9.74 2.42
C HIS A 198 -3.41 10.05 3.88
N GLN A 199 -4.63 9.76 4.33
CA GLN A 199 -4.90 9.77 5.77
C GLN A 199 -4.33 8.50 6.39
N ILE A 200 -3.44 8.67 7.37
CA ILE A 200 -2.75 7.61 8.10
C ILE A 200 -3.17 7.71 9.57
N PHE A 201 -3.42 6.57 10.22
CA PHE A 201 -3.79 6.52 11.63
C PHE A 201 -3.30 5.24 12.28
N VAL A 202 -3.04 5.28 13.59
CA VAL A 202 -2.72 4.08 14.37
C VAL A 202 -4.01 3.35 14.65
N ILE A 203 -4.09 2.08 14.26
CA ILE A 203 -5.20 1.20 14.60
C ILE A 203 -4.98 0.60 15.99
N GLY A 204 -3.75 0.12 16.27
CA GLY A 204 -3.46 -0.56 17.53
C GLY A 204 -4.31 -1.83 17.70
N SER A 205 -4.56 -2.22 18.95
CA SER A 205 -5.57 -3.21 19.34
C SER A 205 -7.01 -2.73 19.09
N GLY A 206 -7.22 -1.41 18.98
CA GLY A 206 -8.47 -0.84 18.49
C GLY A 206 -8.51 0.67 18.51
N CYS A 207 -9.28 1.23 17.57
CA CYS A 207 -9.45 2.67 17.44
C CYS A 207 -10.83 3.02 16.86
N ARG A 208 -11.13 4.32 16.84
CA ARG A 208 -12.18 4.89 15.99
C ARG A 208 -11.54 5.84 15.00
N PHE A 209 -12.08 5.88 13.78
CA PHE A 209 -11.56 6.77 12.75
C PHE A 209 -12.67 7.19 11.80
N THR A 210 -12.66 8.48 11.44
CA THR A 210 -13.57 9.08 10.47
C THR A 210 -12.73 9.66 9.33
N PRO A 211 -12.76 9.08 8.11
CA PRO A 211 -12.02 9.63 6.98
C PRO A 211 -12.62 10.97 6.56
N ALA A 212 -11.76 11.92 6.20
CA ALA A 212 -12.16 13.20 5.62
C ALA A 212 -12.47 13.06 4.12
N ARG A 213 -11.86 12.05 3.47
CA ARG A 213 -12.12 11.70 2.06
C ARG A 213 -12.25 10.19 1.93
N SER A 214 -13.17 9.75 1.06
CA SER A 214 -13.40 8.33 0.83
C SER A 214 -12.20 7.66 0.18
N GLY A 215 -12.01 6.37 0.46
CA GLY A 215 -10.94 5.59 -0.17
C GLY A 215 -10.87 4.16 0.36
N TYR A 216 -10.05 3.34 -0.30
CA TYR A 216 -9.77 1.98 0.16
C TYR A 216 -8.85 1.98 1.38
N LEU A 217 -9.20 1.16 2.38
CA LEU A 217 -8.37 0.91 3.54
C LEU A 217 -7.22 -0.06 3.16
N TYR A 218 -6.01 0.34 3.55
CA TYR A 218 -4.83 -0.51 3.61
C TYR A 218 -4.35 -0.60 5.05
N ALA A 219 -3.68 -1.70 5.38
CA ALA A 219 -3.09 -1.87 6.70
C ALA A 219 -1.68 -2.50 6.63
N TYR A 220 -0.84 -2.24 7.63
CA TYR A 220 0.51 -2.80 7.73
C TYR A 220 1.06 -2.71 9.17
N ALA A 221 2.09 -3.49 9.48
CA ALA A 221 2.89 -3.37 10.72
C ALA A 221 3.89 -2.22 10.59
N ASN A 222 4.00 -1.30 11.57
CA ASN A 222 4.86 -0.10 11.50
C ASN A 222 6.37 -0.41 11.62
N ASP A 223 6.95 -0.90 10.54
CA ASP A 223 8.35 -1.34 10.50
C ASP A 223 9.16 -0.50 9.49
N ALA A 224 10.48 -0.63 9.52
CA ALA A 224 11.40 -0.05 8.58
C ALA A 224 11.21 -0.67 7.20
N TRP A 225 11.22 0.16 6.15
CA TRP A 225 10.78 -0.25 4.82
C TRP A 225 11.56 -1.44 4.24
N GLN A 226 12.84 -1.57 4.58
CA GLN A 226 13.69 -2.67 4.12
C GLN A 226 13.64 -3.92 5.01
N MET A 227 13.01 -3.85 6.20
CA MET A 227 13.06 -4.92 7.20
C MET A 227 11.91 -5.93 7.09
N TYR A 228 10.83 -5.61 6.37
CA TYR A 228 9.63 -6.44 6.25
C TYR A 228 9.87 -7.92 5.93
N ASP A 229 10.98 -8.27 5.27
CA ASP A 229 11.31 -9.64 4.90
C ASP A 229 11.75 -10.55 6.07
N ASN A 230 12.04 -10.03 7.26
CA ASN A 230 12.25 -10.86 8.45
C ASN A 230 10.95 -11.08 9.26
N ASN A 231 9.88 -10.35 8.94
CA ASN A 231 8.59 -10.42 9.62
C ASN A 231 7.80 -11.68 9.30
N ARG A 232 7.03 -12.15 10.30
CA ARG A 232 6.19 -13.36 10.19
C ARG A 232 4.85 -13.20 10.92
N GLY A 233 3.86 -13.94 10.46
CA GLY A 233 2.53 -13.97 11.06
C GLY A 233 1.61 -12.82 10.64
N SER A 234 0.46 -12.74 11.31
CA SER A 234 -0.58 -11.75 11.05
C SER A 234 -1.35 -11.42 12.31
N VAL A 235 -2.03 -10.28 12.29
CA VAL A 235 -3.10 -9.94 13.24
C VAL A 235 -4.44 -9.94 12.51
N ALA A 236 -5.50 -10.38 13.18
CA ALA A 236 -6.85 -10.35 12.64
C ALA A 236 -7.46 -8.97 12.92
N LEU A 237 -7.73 -8.20 11.86
CA LEU A 237 -8.36 -6.89 11.94
C LEU A 237 -9.86 -7.00 11.63
N THR A 238 -10.69 -6.52 12.55
CA THR A 238 -12.13 -6.37 12.37
C THR A 238 -12.49 -4.89 12.20
N VAL A 239 -13.29 -4.59 11.18
CA VAL A 239 -13.81 -3.25 10.89
C VAL A 239 -15.34 -3.27 10.95
N SER A 240 -15.93 -2.33 11.69
CA SER A 240 -17.38 -2.11 11.76
C SER A 240 -17.73 -0.64 11.48
N ARG A 241 -18.96 -0.39 11.02
CA ARG A 241 -19.60 0.92 11.15
C ARG A 241 -20.15 1.11 12.57
#